data_AF-A0AAE0S5Y1-F1
#
_entry.id   AF-A0AAE0S5Y1-F1
#
_cell.length_a   1.000
_cell.length_b   1.000
_cell.length_c   1.000
_cell.angle_alpha   90.00
_cell.angle_beta   90.00
_cell.angle_gamma   90.00
#
_symmetry.space_group_name_H-M   'P 1'
#
loop_
_entity.id
_entity.type
_entity.pdbx_description
1 polymer ?
#
loop_
_entity_poly.entity_id
_entity_poly.type
_entity_poly.pdbx_seq_one_letter_code
_entity_poly.pdbx_strand_id
1 'polypeptide(L)'
;MTTPCIMFIQTYFYRKSFTNKVKFTVVPIAVGVFLNSFYDVKFNLIGIIFATIGVIVTSLYQVWVGEKQSEFQVNSMQLLLYQAPLSASLLLFVIPIFERLPNPQTFITAWPLEVIFMVLFSGVIAFSVNLSIFWIIGNTSPVTYNMVGHLKFCLTLLGGYVLFHDSLQFLQVLGIFTTLAGIIAYTHFKMEERKKPVLPSAESSREEKTNLI
;
A
#
# COMPACT_ATOMS: atom_id res chain seq x y z
N MET A 1 -0.93 9.49 4.09
CA MET A 1 -2.03 8.85 3.33
C MET A 1 -1.67 8.78 1.86
N THR A 2 -1.42 7.58 1.32
CA THR A 2 -0.99 7.33 -0.07
C THR A 2 -2.15 7.24 -1.07
N THR A 3 -3.35 6.88 -0.61
CA THR A 3 -4.57 6.71 -1.43
C THR A 3 -4.85 7.84 -2.45
N PRO A 4 -4.91 9.13 -2.09
CA PRO A 4 -5.18 10.20 -3.06
C PRO A 4 -4.07 10.35 -4.10
N CYS A 5 -2.81 10.16 -3.69
CA CYS A 5 -1.66 10.23 -4.60
C CYS A 5 -1.72 9.09 -5.63
N ILE A 6 -2.06 7.87 -5.21
CA ILE A 6 -2.25 6.72 -6.10
C ILE A 6 -3.38 6.97 -7.09
N MET A 7 -4.52 7.49 -6.63
CA MET A 7 -5.64 7.81 -7.53
C MET A 7 -5.25 8.87 -8.56
N PHE A 8 -4.49 9.89 -8.15
CA PHE A 8 -3.97 10.91 -9.05
C PHE A 8 -3.02 10.30 -10.10
N ILE A 9 -2.05 9.50 -9.68
CA ILE A 9 -1.10 8.83 -10.57
C ILE A 9 -1.83 7.91 -11.57
N GLN A 10 -2.76 7.09 -11.11
CA GLN A 10 -3.51 6.17 -11.97
C GLN A 10 -4.44 6.90 -12.96
N THR A 11 -5.01 8.05 -12.56
CA THR A 11 -5.86 8.86 -13.45
C THR A 11 -5.01 9.58 -14.51
N TYR A 12 -3.88 10.17 -14.11
CA TYR A 12 -3.06 11.01 -14.98
C TYR A 12 -2.15 10.20 -15.92
N PHE A 13 -1.42 9.21 -15.40
CA PHE A 13 -0.47 8.41 -16.20
C PHE A 13 -1.12 7.23 -16.91
N TYR A 14 -2.05 6.54 -16.25
CA TYR A 14 -2.63 5.28 -16.75
C TYR A 14 -4.06 5.43 -17.28
N ARG A 15 -4.58 6.66 -17.35
CA ARG A 15 -5.93 7.02 -17.82
C ARG A 15 -7.07 6.17 -17.22
N LYS A 16 -6.87 5.61 -16.01
CA LYS A 16 -7.92 4.85 -15.32
C LYS A 16 -8.97 5.80 -14.77
N SER A 17 -10.22 5.60 -15.18
CA SER A 17 -11.36 6.39 -14.70
C SER A 17 -11.92 5.78 -13.41
N PHE A 18 -11.94 6.60 -12.35
CA PHE A 18 -12.65 6.28 -11.10
C PHE A 18 -13.98 7.01 -11.08
N THR A 19 -15.08 6.32 -10.77
CA THR A 19 -16.39 6.97 -10.60
C THR A 19 -16.32 7.99 -9.46
N ASN A 20 -17.07 9.08 -9.60
CA ASN A 20 -17.14 10.13 -8.58
C ASN A 20 -17.55 9.58 -7.20
N LYS A 21 -18.38 8.53 -7.15
CA LYS A 21 -18.73 7.78 -5.92
C LYS A 21 -17.49 7.27 -5.17
N VAL A 22 -16.51 6.70 -5.87
CA VAL A 22 -15.27 6.19 -5.27
C VAL A 22 -14.34 7.32 -4.82
N LYS A 23 -14.35 8.47 -5.52
CA LYS A 23 -13.60 9.66 -5.08
C LYS A 23 -14.16 10.22 -3.78
N PHE A 24 -15.47 10.27 -3.64
CA PHE A 24 -16.13 10.78 -2.42
C PHE A 24 -15.84 9.92 -1.18
N THR A 25 -15.64 8.60 -1.31
CA THR A 25 -15.32 7.76 -0.15
C THR A 25 -13.90 7.96 0.38
N VAL A 26 -13.00 8.53 -0.42
CA VAL A 26 -11.64 8.85 0.05
C VAL A 26 -11.62 10.04 1.01
N VAL A 27 -12.58 10.96 0.90
CA VAL A 27 -12.68 12.14 1.78
C VAL A 27 -12.87 11.75 3.25
N PRO A 28 -13.90 10.97 3.65
CA PRO A 28 -14.07 10.58 5.05
C PRO A 28 -12.92 9.72 5.56
N ILE A 29 -12.32 8.87 4.71
CA ILE A 29 -11.14 8.07 5.08
C ILE A 29 -9.95 8.99 5.41
N ALA A 30 -9.69 9.98 4.55
CA ALA A 30 -8.60 10.93 4.76
C ALA A 30 -8.81 11.76 6.03
N VAL A 31 -10.05 12.20 6.30
CA VAL A 31 -10.40 12.91 7.54
C VAL A 31 -10.19 12.02 8.77
N GLY A 32 -10.70 10.79 8.76
CA GLY A 32 -10.56 9.86 9.88
C GLY A 32 -9.10 9.54 10.21
N VAL A 33 -8.26 9.33 9.18
CA VAL A 33 -6.83 9.09 9.42
C VAL A 33 -6.10 10.35 9.85
N PHE A 34 -6.45 11.52 9.31
CA PHE A 34 -5.88 12.79 9.78
C PHE A 34 -6.18 13.04 11.26
N LEU A 35 -7.42 12.78 11.70
CA LEU A 35 -7.80 12.87 13.12
C LEU A 35 -6.95 11.92 13.97
N ASN A 36 -6.78 10.66 13.55
CA ASN A 36 -5.93 9.72 14.28
C ASN A 36 -4.47 10.20 14.37
N SER A 37 -3.90 10.70 13.27
CA SER A 37 -2.52 11.19 13.25
C SER A 37 -2.31 12.46 14.08
N PHE A 38 -3.29 13.36 14.16
CA PHE A 38 -3.13 14.62 14.90
C PHE A 38 -2.91 14.42 16.40
N TYR A 39 -3.54 13.39 16.98
CA TYR A 39 -3.42 13.06 18.41
C TYR A 39 -2.27 12.09 18.72
N ASP A 40 -1.69 11.46 17.71
CA ASP A 40 -0.62 10.46 17.85
C ASP A 40 0.77 11.03 17.51
N VAL A 41 0.86 12.00 16.60
CA VAL A 41 2.13 12.48 16.04
C VAL A 41 2.69 13.67 16.83
N LYS A 42 3.93 13.53 17.33
CA LYS A 42 4.76 14.67 17.73
C LYS A 42 5.23 15.43 16.49
N PHE A 43 4.84 16.69 16.35
CA PHE A 43 5.17 17.51 15.18
C PHE A 43 6.69 17.71 15.02
N ASN A 44 7.24 17.25 13.91
CA ASN A 44 8.62 17.50 13.49
C ASN A 44 8.64 17.86 12.00
N LEU A 45 9.12 19.07 11.67
CA LEU A 45 9.18 19.57 10.28
C LEU A 45 10.01 18.69 9.37
N ILE A 46 11.16 18.20 9.85
CA ILE A 46 12.04 17.32 9.06
C ILE A 46 11.31 16.00 8.77
N GLY A 47 10.64 15.43 9.78
CA GLY A 47 9.83 14.23 9.62
C GLY A 47 8.71 14.39 8.59
N ILE A 48 8.07 15.57 8.53
CA ILE A 48 7.00 15.85 7.56
C ILE A 48 7.54 15.85 6.12
N ILE A 49 8.73 16.43 5.88
CA ILE A 49 9.34 16.45 4.54
C ILE A 49 9.65 15.01 4.09
N PHE A 50 10.33 14.23 4.93
CA PHE A 50 10.66 12.83 4.63
C PHE A 50 9.39 11.97 4.46
N ALA A 51 8.37 12.16 5.29
CA ALA A 51 7.10 11.46 5.16
C ALA A 51 6.39 11.79 3.84
N THR A 52 6.44 13.05 3.40
CA THR A 52 5.81 13.48 2.13
C THR A 52 6.50 12.83 0.94
N ILE A 53 7.84 12.84 0.90
CA ILE A 53 8.60 12.14 -0.14
C ILE A 53 8.31 10.64 -0.10
N GLY A 54 8.32 10.05 1.09
CA GLY A 54 8.00 8.64 1.29
C GLY A 54 6.60 8.27 0.79
N VAL A 55 5.60 9.14 0.97
CA VAL A 55 4.25 8.94 0.44
C VAL A 55 4.24 8.92 -1.09
N ILE A 56 4.97 9.83 -1.75
CA ILE A 56 5.05 9.87 -3.22
C ILE A 56 5.73 8.61 -3.75
N VAL A 57 6.90 8.26 -3.21
CA VAL A 57 7.66 7.06 -3.61
C VAL A 57 6.83 5.79 -3.38
N THR A 58 6.20 5.66 -2.22
CA THR A 58 5.36 4.51 -1.88
C THR A 58 4.16 4.39 -2.81
N SER A 59 3.53 5.52 -3.16
CA SER A 59 2.39 5.54 -4.08
C SER A 59 2.79 5.11 -5.49
N LEU A 60 3.91 5.63 -5.99
CA LEU A 60 4.48 5.22 -7.28
C LEU A 60 4.82 3.74 -7.29
N TYR A 61 5.50 3.26 -6.25
CA TYR A 61 5.86 1.85 -6.11
C TYR A 61 4.64 0.93 -6.17
N GLN A 62 3.59 1.25 -5.40
CA GLN A 62 2.36 0.44 -5.38
C GLN A 62 1.65 0.44 -6.74
N VAL A 63 1.64 1.57 -7.46
CA VAL A 63 1.09 1.62 -8.82
C VAL A 63 1.94 0.74 -9.75
N TRP A 64 3.26 0.88 -9.73
CA TRP A 64 4.15 0.07 -10.56
C TRP A 64 4.01 -1.43 -10.31
N VAL A 65 3.90 -1.88 -9.06
CA VAL A 65 3.66 -3.30 -8.76
C VAL A 65 2.40 -3.81 -9.46
N GLY A 66 1.31 -3.04 -9.43
CA GLY A 66 0.06 -3.43 -10.10
C GLY A 66 0.14 -3.39 -11.62
N GLU A 67 0.67 -2.30 -12.18
CA GLU A 67 0.72 -2.12 -13.63
C GLU A 67 1.73 -3.08 -14.27
N LYS A 68 2.88 -3.36 -13.64
CA LYS A 68 3.89 -4.28 -14.17
C LYS A 68 3.45 -5.75 -14.13
N GLN A 69 2.65 -6.15 -13.13
CA GLN A 69 2.01 -7.47 -13.14
C GLN A 69 1.05 -7.60 -14.33
N SER A 70 0.27 -6.56 -14.63
CA SER A 70 -0.67 -6.55 -15.76
C SER A 70 0.02 -6.42 -17.12
N GLU A 71 1.07 -5.61 -17.23
CA GLU A 71 1.80 -5.34 -18.48
C GLU A 71 2.57 -6.58 -18.96
N PHE A 72 3.25 -7.26 -18.04
CA PHE A 72 4.03 -8.46 -18.36
C PHE A 72 3.26 -9.78 -18.16
N GLN A 73 1.99 -9.73 -17.71
CA GLN A 73 1.16 -10.90 -17.40
C GLN A 73 1.87 -11.88 -16.44
N VAL A 74 2.65 -11.35 -15.50
CA VAL A 74 3.42 -12.13 -14.54
C VAL A 74 2.65 -12.34 -13.25
N ASN A 75 2.79 -13.51 -12.65
CA ASN A 75 2.22 -13.79 -11.34
C ASN A 75 2.92 -12.97 -10.24
N SER A 76 2.21 -12.69 -9.15
CA SER A 76 2.73 -11.92 -7.99
C SER A 76 4.04 -12.50 -7.44
N MET A 77 4.16 -13.82 -7.40
CA MET A 77 5.38 -14.52 -6.97
C MET A 77 6.55 -14.30 -7.94
N GLN A 78 6.30 -14.32 -9.26
CA GLN A 78 7.34 -14.09 -10.26
C GLN A 78 7.88 -12.67 -10.18
N LEU A 79 6.99 -11.67 -10.08
CA LEU A 79 7.44 -10.28 -9.94
C LEU A 79 8.25 -10.07 -8.66
N LEU A 80 7.83 -10.69 -7.54
CA LEU A 80 8.57 -10.65 -6.29
C LEU A 80 9.97 -11.27 -6.44
N LEU A 81 10.09 -12.41 -7.13
CA LEU A 81 11.37 -13.06 -7.39
C LEU A 81 12.31 -12.23 -8.26
N TYR A 82 11.80 -11.42 -9.20
CA TYR A 82 12.64 -10.49 -9.97
C TYR A 82 13.07 -9.28 -9.13
N GLN A 83 12.19 -8.77 -8.26
CA GLN A 83 12.49 -7.61 -7.44
C GLN A 83 13.43 -7.93 -6.25
N ALA A 84 13.27 -9.08 -5.62
CA ALA A 84 14.00 -9.45 -4.41
C ALA A 84 15.54 -9.41 -4.55
N PRO A 85 16.17 -10.02 -5.57
CA PRO A 85 17.63 -9.98 -5.72
C PRO A 85 18.15 -8.57 -6.01
N LEU A 86 17.41 -7.77 -6.79
CA LEU A 86 17.77 -6.39 -7.06
C LEU A 86 17.71 -5.53 -5.79
N SER A 87 16.66 -5.74 -4.97
CA SER A 87 16.51 -5.06 -3.68
C SER A 87 17.61 -5.46 -2.69
N ALA A 88 17.98 -6.74 -2.64
CA ALA A 88 19.07 -7.24 -1.80
C ALA A 88 20.43 -6.68 -2.24
N SER A 89 20.69 -6.62 -3.55
CA SER A 89 21.92 -6.03 -4.10
C SER A 89 22.01 -4.55 -3.76
N LEU A 90 20.93 -3.79 -3.97
CA LEU A 90 20.88 -2.37 -3.62
C LEU A 90 21.10 -2.15 -2.13
N LEU A 91 20.47 -2.97 -1.28
CA LEU A 91 20.65 -2.90 0.17
C LEU A 91 22.11 -3.14 0.57
N LEU A 92 22.80 -4.08 -0.06
CA LEU A 92 24.23 -4.35 0.18
C LEU A 92 25.12 -3.12 -0.07
N PHE A 93 24.78 -2.30 -1.07
CA PHE A 93 25.51 -1.03 -1.33
C PHE A 93 25.10 0.11 -0.39
N VAL A 94 23.86 0.12 0.10
CA VAL A 94 23.34 1.18 0.98
C VAL A 94 23.78 1.00 2.44
N ILE A 95 23.89 -0.26 2.90
CA ILE A 95 24.27 -0.58 4.30
C ILE A 95 25.55 0.15 4.74
N PRO A 96 26.69 0.13 4.01
CA PRO A 96 27.92 0.79 4.44
C PRO A 96 27.83 2.32 4.59
N ILE A 97 26.84 2.95 3.96
CA ILE A 97 26.68 4.42 3.95
C ILE A 97 25.89 4.88 5.18
N PHE A 98 24.87 4.13 5.58
CA PHE A 98 23.94 4.49 6.65
C PHE A 98 24.24 3.80 7.98
N GLU A 99 24.76 2.58 7.91
CA GLU A 99 25.16 1.82 9.09
C GLU A 99 26.67 1.98 9.28
N ARG A 100 27.09 2.25 10.53
CA ARG A 100 28.51 2.22 10.86
C ARG A 100 28.99 0.81 10.61
N LEU A 101 29.98 0.66 9.73
CA LEU A 101 30.59 -0.63 9.43
C LEU A 101 30.85 -1.38 10.75
N PRO A 102 30.26 -2.58 10.93
CA PRO A 102 30.50 -3.37 12.12
C PRO A 102 32.01 -3.57 12.28
N ASN A 103 32.49 -3.53 13.52
CA ASN A 103 33.88 -3.88 13.79
C ASN A 103 34.19 -5.22 13.09
N PRO A 104 35.39 -5.41 12.48
CA PRO A 104 35.73 -6.64 11.76
C PRO A 104 35.50 -7.92 12.57
N GLN A 105 35.58 -7.81 13.90
CA GLN A 105 35.30 -8.90 14.85
C GLN A 105 33.84 -9.38 14.83
N THR A 106 32.88 -8.54 14.45
CA THR A 106 31.44 -8.85 14.40
C THR A 106 31.10 -9.91 13.35
N PHE A 107 31.90 -10.00 12.28
CA PHE A 107 31.76 -11.03 11.26
C PHE A 107 32.42 -12.36 11.65
N ILE A 108 33.31 -12.34 12.64
CA ILE A 108 34.12 -13.47 13.10
C ILE A 108 33.49 -14.10 14.35
N THR A 109 32.72 -13.34 15.13
CA THR A 109 31.98 -13.83 16.29
C THR A 109 30.89 -14.81 15.86
N ALA A 110 30.90 -16.02 16.42
CA ALA A 110 29.82 -16.97 16.25
C ALA A 110 28.54 -16.43 16.88
N TRP A 111 27.51 -16.21 16.05
CA TRP A 111 26.22 -15.74 16.51
C TRP A 111 25.45 -16.85 17.24
N PRO A 112 24.69 -16.53 18.29
CA PRO A 112 23.83 -17.53 18.95
C PRO A 112 22.81 -18.10 17.96
N LEU A 113 22.55 -19.40 18.06
CA LEU A 113 21.59 -20.09 17.18
C LEU A 113 20.17 -19.49 17.32
N GLU A 114 19.82 -19.00 18.52
CA GLU A 114 18.58 -18.27 18.78
C GLU A 114 18.45 -17.00 17.91
N VAL A 115 19.51 -16.20 17.79
CA VAL A 115 19.51 -14.97 16.98
C VAL A 115 19.33 -15.32 15.50
N ILE A 116 20.05 -16.33 15.02
CA ILE A 116 19.92 -16.79 13.63
C ILE A 116 18.50 -17.27 13.37
N PHE A 117 17.91 -18.03 14.30
CA PHE A 117 16.53 -18.50 14.18
C PHE A 117 15.52 -17.35 14.15
N MET A 118 15.65 -16.35 15.04
CA MET A 118 14.78 -15.16 15.03
C MET A 118 14.91 -14.35 13.73
N VAL A 119 16.14 -14.20 13.20
CA VAL A 119 16.38 -13.53 11.92
C VAL A 119 15.74 -14.29 10.78
N LEU A 120 15.91 -15.61 10.70
CA LEU A 120 15.27 -16.43 9.67
C LEU A 120 13.74 -16.37 9.77
N PHE A 121 13.20 -16.46 10.98
CA PHE A 121 11.76 -16.40 11.22
C PHE A 121 11.16 -15.05 10.81
N SER A 122 11.79 -13.94 11.19
CA SER A 122 11.38 -12.61 10.73
C SER A 122 11.50 -12.45 9.21
N GLY A 123 12.49 -13.08 8.58
CA GLY A 123 12.65 -13.13 7.13
C GLY A 123 11.50 -13.86 6.43
N VAL A 124 11.05 -15.00 6.95
CA VAL A 124 9.88 -15.73 6.44
C VAL A 124 8.63 -14.86 6.55
N ILE A 125 8.40 -14.21 7.68
CA ILE A 125 7.25 -13.30 7.87
C ILE A 125 7.32 -12.12 6.89
N ALA A 126 8.48 -11.50 6.75
CA ALA A 126 8.69 -10.38 5.83
C ALA A 126 8.41 -10.78 4.37
N PHE A 127 8.86 -11.98 3.98
CA PHE A 127 8.55 -12.55 2.67
C PHE A 127 7.04 -12.78 2.51
N SER A 128 6.36 -13.37 3.49
CA SER A 128 4.90 -13.60 3.45
C SER A 128 4.12 -12.29 3.35
N VAL A 129 4.54 -11.24 4.07
CA VAL A 129 3.94 -9.90 3.96
C VAL A 129 4.12 -9.35 2.56
N ASN A 130 5.35 -9.35 2.02
CA ASN A 130 5.61 -8.87 0.66
C ASN A 130 4.81 -9.64 -0.39
N LEU A 131 4.74 -10.97 -0.28
CA LEU A 131 3.92 -11.79 -1.17
C LEU A 131 2.43 -11.40 -1.09
N SER A 132 1.92 -11.18 0.13
CA SER A 132 0.53 -10.74 0.34
C SER A 132 0.25 -9.38 -0.30
N ILE A 133 1.20 -8.42 -0.20
CA ILE A 133 1.10 -7.11 -0.83
C ILE A 133 0.93 -7.26 -2.35
N PHE A 134 1.81 -8.04 -2.97
CA PHE A 134 1.83 -8.22 -4.41
C PHE A 134 0.58 -8.96 -4.89
N TRP A 135 0.13 -9.95 -4.13
CA TRP A 135 -1.06 -10.73 -4.43
C TRP A 135 -2.34 -9.90 -4.35
N ILE A 136 -2.48 -9.06 -3.32
CA ILE A 136 -3.64 -8.16 -3.19
C ILE A 136 -3.62 -7.13 -4.31
N ILE A 137 -2.47 -6.49 -4.58
CA ILE A 137 -2.36 -5.46 -5.62
C ILE A 137 -2.66 -6.06 -7.01
N GLY A 138 -2.11 -7.24 -7.31
CA GLY A 138 -2.29 -7.94 -8.58
C GLY A 138 -3.71 -8.37 -8.87
N ASN A 139 -4.39 -8.99 -7.89
CA ASN A 139 -5.76 -9.47 -8.07
C ASN A 139 -6.82 -8.38 -7.95
N THR A 140 -6.51 -7.26 -7.29
CA THR A 140 -7.47 -6.19 -7.03
C THR A 140 -7.03 -4.86 -7.66
N SER A 141 -6.41 -3.98 -6.89
CA SER A 141 -5.74 -2.78 -7.36
C SER A 141 -4.89 -2.15 -6.24
N PRO A 142 -3.93 -1.26 -6.58
CA PRO A 142 -3.16 -0.49 -5.59
C PRO A 142 -4.04 0.27 -4.60
N VAL A 143 -5.15 0.88 -5.07
CA VAL A 143 -6.12 1.59 -4.22
C VAL A 143 -6.81 0.65 -3.23
N THR A 144 -7.20 -0.57 -3.63
CA THR A 144 -7.80 -1.55 -2.70
C THR A 144 -6.81 -1.96 -1.61
N TYR A 145 -5.55 -2.23 -1.99
CA TYR A 145 -4.50 -2.54 -1.03
C TYR A 145 -4.34 -1.45 0.04
N ASN A 146 -4.43 -0.18 -0.36
CA ASN A 146 -4.39 0.94 0.60
C ASN A 146 -5.57 0.91 1.58
N MET A 147 -6.77 0.56 1.13
CA MET A 147 -7.92 0.45 2.02
C MET A 147 -7.76 -0.70 3.02
N VAL A 148 -7.20 -1.83 2.59
CA VAL A 148 -6.82 -2.93 3.50
C VAL A 148 -5.74 -2.46 4.49
N GLY A 149 -4.79 -1.64 4.05
CA GLY A 149 -3.81 -1.00 4.92
C GLY A 149 -4.44 -0.13 6.01
N HIS A 150 -5.42 0.69 5.65
CA HIS A 150 -6.17 1.51 6.62
C HIS A 150 -7.00 0.68 7.59
N LEU A 151 -7.59 -0.43 7.11
CA LEU A 151 -8.29 -1.40 7.96
C LEU A 151 -7.32 -2.04 8.96
N LYS A 152 -6.15 -2.51 8.50
CA LYS A 152 -5.08 -3.06 9.34
C LYS A 152 -4.67 -2.05 10.42
N PHE A 153 -4.45 -0.79 10.03
CA PHE A 153 -4.10 0.28 10.97
C PHE A 153 -5.17 0.46 12.06
N CYS A 154 -6.45 0.51 11.69
CA CYS A 154 -7.55 0.60 12.66
C CYS A 154 -7.58 -0.60 13.62
N LEU A 155 -7.39 -1.82 13.12
CA LEU A 155 -7.31 -3.03 13.95
C LEU A 155 -6.11 -2.99 14.90
N THR A 156 -4.98 -2.47 14.46
CA THR A 156 -3.80 -2.30 15.32
C THR A 156 -4.06 -1.30 16.44
N LEU A 157 -4.72 -0.16 16.16
CA LEU A 157 -5.09 0.81 17.20
C LEU A 157 -6.06 0.22 18.23
N LEU A 158 -7.10 -0.49 17.77
CA LEU A 158 -8.07 -1.15 18.66
C LEU A 158 -7.42 -2.29 19.46
N GLY A 159 -6.55 -3.07 18.84
CA GLY A 159 -5.79 -4.11 19.52
C GLY A 159 -4.85 -3.54 20.58
N GLY A 160 -4.21 -2.39 20.28
CA GLY A 160 -3.40 -1.62 21.22
C GLY A 160 -4.18 -1.24 22.48
N TYR A 161 -5.35 -0.64 22.27
CA TYR A 161 -6.29 -0.29 23.34
C TYR A 161 -6.72 -1.48 24.20
N VAL A 162 -7.13 -2.59 23.57
CA VAL A 162 -7.67 -3.75 24.31
C VAL A 162 -6.58 -4.52 25.06
N LEU A 163 -5.41 -4.70 24.45
CA LEU A 163 -4.34 -5.52 25.03
C LEU A 163 -3.46 -4.74 26.01
N PHE A 164 -3.06 -3.52 25.65
CA PHE A 164 -2.12 -2.71 26.43
C PHE A 164 -2.80 -1.64 27.28
N HIS A 165 -4.13 -1.52 27.21
CA HIS A 165 -4.91 -0.52 27.94
C HIS A 165 -4.44 0.92 27.65
N ASP A 166 -3.94 1.16 26.44
CA ASP A 166 -3.52 2.49 25.99
C ASP A 166 -4.70 3.46 26.05
N SER A 167 -4.47 4.69 26.51
CA SER A 167 -5.52 5.69 26.59
C SER A 167 -5.86 6.24 25.20
N LEU A 168 -6.92 5.71 24.57
CA LEU A 168 -7.46 6.28 23.34
C LEU A 168 -8.28 7.53 23.64
N GLN A 169 -7.99 8.63 22.94
CA GLN A 169 -8.81 9.83 23.03
C GLN A 169 -10.14 9.64 22.29
N PHE A 170 -11.19 10.31 22.75
CA PHE A 170 -12.52 10.25 22.13
C PHE A 170 -12.49 10.56 20.62
N LEU A 171 -11.66 11.53 20.20
CA LEU A 171 -11.51 11.89 18.79
C LEU A 171 -10.79 10.82 17.96
N GLN A 172 -9.88 10.04 18.54
CA GLN A 172 -9.26 8.90 17.85
C GLN A 172 -10.29 7.79 17.62
N VAL A 173 -11.16 7.53 18.61
CA VAL A 173 -12.27 6.58 18.46
C VAL A 173 -13.21 7.01 17.33
N LEU A 174 -13.60 8.28 17.29
CA LEU A 174 -14.38 8.84 16.17
C LEU A 174 -13.65 8.73 14.81
N GLY A 175 -12.34 8.95 14.80
CA GLY A 175 -11.49 8.78 13.62
C GLY A 175 -11.55 7.35 13.08
N ILE A 176 -11.40 6.35 13.95
CA ILE A 176 -11.52 4.92 13.62
C ILE A 176 -12.90 4.62 13.01
N PHE A 177 -14.00 5.03 13.65
CA PHE A 177 -15.35 4.80 13.13
C PHE A 177 -15.55 5.44 11.75
N THR A 178 -15.08 6.67 11.57
CA THR A 178 -15.19 7.41 10.29
C THR A 178 -14.38 6.72 9.19
N THR A 179 -13.16 6.27 9.48
CA THR A 179 -12.33 5.52 8.54
C THR A 179 -12.98 4.19 8.14
N LEU A 180 -13.51 3.43 9.10
CA LEU A 180 -14.20 2.16 8.82
C LEU A 180 -15.45 2.36 7.96
N ALA A 181 -16.28 3.36 8.27
CA ALA A 181 -17.45 3.71 7.46
C ALA A 181 -17.07 4.04 6.00
N GLY A 182 -16.00 4.82 5.82
CA GLY A 182 -15.47 5.13 4.49
C GLY A 182 -14.97 3.91 3.72
N ILE A 183 -14.29 2.97 4.38
CA ILE A 183 -13.81 1.71 3.78
C ILE A 183 -14.98 0.81 3.37
N ILE A 184 -16.03 0.72 4.19
CA ILE A 184 -17.25 -0.04 3.87
C ILE A 184 -17.92 0.56 2.64
N ALA A 185 -18.10 1.88 2.61
CA ALA A 185 -18.68 2.58 1.46
C ALA A 185 -17.83 2.39 0.18
N TYR A 186 -16.50 2.48 0.29
CA TYR A 186 -15.59 2.21 -0.82
C TYR A 186 -15.78 0.80 -1.37
N THR A 187 -15.82 -0.19 -0.49
CA THR A 187 -15.97 -1.60 -0.86
C THR A 187 -17.30 -1.83 -1.56
N HIS A 188 -18.39 -1.26 -1.03
CA HIS A 188 -19.72 -1.37 -1.62
C HIS A 188 -19.76 -0.78 -3.04
N PHE A 189 -19.29 0.46 -3.23
CA PHE A 189 -19.29 1.09 -4.56
C PHE A 189 -18.37 0.38 -5.55
N LYS A 190 -17.21 -0.11 -5.10
CA LYS A 190 -16.30 -0.85 -5.98
C LYS A 190 -16.88 -2.20 -6.41
N MET A 191 -17.62 -2.87 -5.53
CA MET A 191 -18.35 -4.09 -5.89
C MET A 191 -19.51 -3.80 -6.85
N GLU A 192 -20.20 -2.67 -6.67
CA GLU A 192 -21.27 -2.23 -7.59
C GLU A 192 -20.71 -1.94 -8.98
N GLU A 193 -19.53 -1.30 -9.09
CA GLU A 193 -18.83 -1.09 -10.36
C GLU A 193 -18.43 -2.40 -11.04
N ARG A 194 -17.92 -3.38 -10.28
CA ARG A 194 -17.58 -4.71 -10.84
C ARG A 194 -18.79 -5.49 -11.36
N LYS A 195 -19.99 -5.23 -10.82
CA LYS A 195 -21.24 -5.89 -11.23
C LYS A 195 -21.88 -5.28 -12.48
N LYS A 196 -21.52 -4.04 -12.84
CA LYS A 196 -22.01 -3.44 -14.08
C LYS A 196 -21.28 -4.12 -15.26
N PRO A 197 -22.00 -4.78 -16.18
CA PRO A 197 -21.36 -5.31 -17.38
C PRO A 197 -20.70 -4.13 -18.11
N VAL A 198 -19.46 -4.33 -18.54
CA VAL A 198 -18.79 -3.42 -19.47
C VAL A 198 -19.66 -3.42 -20.72
N LEU A 199 -20.51 -2.40 -20.87
CA LEU A 199 -21.16 -2.12 -22.15
C LEU A 199 -20.01 -1.94 -23.15
N PRO A 200 -20.08 -2.58 -24.33
CA PRO A 200 -19.04 -2.41 -25.34
C PRO A 200 -18.86 -0.91 -25.56
N SER A 201 -17.64 -0.41 -25.40
CA SER A 201 -17.31 0.96 -25.79
C SER A 201 -17.76 1.13 -27.25
N ALA A 202 -18.52 2.19 -27.52
CA ALA A 202 -19.00 2.58 -28.84
C ALA A 202 -17.87 3.00 -29.81
N GLU A 203 -16.64 2.54 -29.57
CA GLU A 203 -15.52 2.61 -30.51
C GLU A 203 -15.56 1.46 -31.52
N SER A 204 -16.14 0.30 -31.17
CA SER A 204 -16.29 -0.82 -32.11
C SER A 204 -17.31 -0.56 -33.23
N SER A 205 -18.23 0.39 -33.05
CA SER A 205 -19.28 0.70 -34.04
C SER A 205 -18.85 1.70 -35.12
N ARG A 206 -17.65 2.30 -35.01
CA ARG A 206 -17.11 3.25 -36.00
C ARG A 206 -16.20 2.59 -37.04
N GLU A 207 -15.48 1.51 -36.69
CA GLU A 207 -14.66 0.79 -37.66
C GLU A 207 -15.48 -0.08 -38.63
N GLU A 208 -16.59 -0.66 -38.18
CA GLU A 208 -17.42 -1.51 -39.05
C GLU A 208 -18.16 -0.73 -40.16
N LYS A 209 -18.44 0.57 -39.95
CA LYS A 209 -19.04 1.43 -40.99
C LYS A 209 -18.04 2.02 -41.97
N THR A 210 -16.74 2.00 -41.67
CA THR A 210 -15.70 2.52 -42.57
C THR A 210 -15.24 1.46 -43.57
N ASN A 211 -15.40 0.18 -43.24
CA ASN A 211 -15.05 -0.95 -44.11
C ASN A 211 -16.18 -1.43 -45.03
N LEU A 212 -17.32 -0.72 -45.07
CA LEU A 212 -18.49 -1.05 -45.89
C LEU A 212 -18.89 0.07 -46.86
N ILE A 213 -18.01 1.03 -47.12
CA ILE A 213 -18.17 2.08 -48.15
C ILE A 213 -17.03 1.98 -49.16
#